data_AF-A0AAU9FZX5-F1
#
_entry.id   AF-A0AAU9FZX5-F1
#
_cell.length_a   1.000
_cell.length_b   1.000
_cell.length_c   1.000
_cell.angle_alpha   90.00
_cell.angle_beta   90.00
_cell.angle_gamma   90.00
#
_symmetry.space_group_name_H-M   'P 1'
#
loop_
_entity.id
_entity.type
_entity.pdbx_description
1 polymer ?
#
loop_
_entity_poly.entity_id
_entity_poly.type
_entity_poly.pdbx_seq_one_letter_code
_entity_poly.pdbx_strand_id
1 'polypeptide(L)'
;MRLISSQCLGWNGCIPRTCQLLWRTINTQSRLPFAHFAFIEKQQQQRQNQKQQLKRHLSLQQSCSTNMVKYLTQKEAIDLDIDLFDTFHVGQLMELAGLSCADAVAECFPAQTHPRVLVVCGPGNNGGDGLVCARHLSLMGYQPTVYYPKPTLMALYENLTNQCHHMEIPNIKKCPSAAAAEEDYDLILDALFGFGFKPPVRENFVPLVKMMQQTKLPIASVDIPSGWDVEKGKQSESDFQPQLLISLTAPKLCAKHFKGEHHYLGGRFVPPALQRKYELNLPAYGAKLVIRL
;
A
#
# COMPACT_ATOMS: atom_id res chain seq x y z
N MET A 1 22.10 -55.11 -32.82
CA MET A 1 21.78 -56.04 -33.91
C MET A 1 20.69 -55.40 -34.76
N ARG A 2 20.99 -55.11 -36.04
CA ARG A 2 20.07 -54.72 -37.15
C ARG A 2 19.31 -53.39 -36.97
N LEU A 3 18.99 -52.57 -37.97
CA LEU A 3 19.35 -52.34 -39.39
C LEU A 3 18.35 -51.24 -39.81
N ILE A 4 18.74 -50.03 -40.21
CA ILE A 4 18.05 -49.13 -41.18
C ILE A 4 19.14 -48.14 -41.66
N SER A 5 19.89 -48.43 -42.73
CA SER A 5 19.61 -48.12 -44.16
C SER A 5 19.44 -46.61 -44.41
N SER A 6 20.49 -45.89 -44.79
CA SER A 6 20.96 -45.69 -46.18
C SER A 6 20.24 -44.55 -46.92
N GLN A 7 21.02 -43.51 -47.27
CA GLN A 7 20.92 -42.52 -48.36
C GLN A 7 21.56 -41.23 -47.79
N CYS A 8 22.72 -40.76 -48.23
CA CYS A 8 23.04 -40.37 -49.60
C CYS A 8 24.49 -40.71 -49.97
N LEU A 9 24.65 -41.30 -51.16
CA LEU A 9 25.88 -41.31 -51.95
C LEU A 9 25.85 -40.08 -52.87
N GLY A 10 26.98 -39.39 -53.03
CA GLY A 10 27.10 -38.38 -54.09
C GLY A 10 28.35 -37.50 -54.01
N TRP A 11 29.48 -38.02 -54.51
CA TRP A 11 30.57 -37.28 -55.19
C TRP A 11 31.57 -36.50 -54.31
N ASN A 12 32.79 -37.01 -54.17
CA ASN A 12 33.97 -36.86 -55.06
C ASN A 12 34.81 -35.63 -54.71
N GLY A 13 35.85 -35.85 -53.89
CA GLY A 13 36.89 -34.85 -53.63
C GLY A 13 37.86 -35.34 -52.55
N CYS A 14 39.08 -35.66 -52.97
CA CYS A 14 40.28 -36.01 -52.21
C CYS A 14 40.24 -35.79 -50.69
N ILE A 15 40.25 -36.88 -49.92
CA ILE A 15 40.57 -36.84 -48.49
C ILE A 15 42.10 -37.08 -48.33
N PRO A 16 42.85 -36.13 -47.76
CA PRO A 16 44.29 -36.29 -47.49
C PRO A 16 44.58 -37.43 -46.50
N ARG A 17 45.80 -37.99 -46.56
CA ARG A 17 46.30 -39.10 -45.72
C ARG A 17 46.24 -38.88 -44.19
N THR A 18 45.69 -37.77 -43.71
CA THR A 18 45.44 -37.48 -42.30
C THR A 18 44.14 -38.10 -41.74
N CYS A 19 43.20 -38.56 -42.58
CA CYS A 19 41.95 -39.17 -42.10
C CYS A 19 42.00 -40.70 -41.87
N GLN A 20 43.06 -41.41 -42.29
CA GLN A 20 43.19 -42.85 -42.01
C GLN A 20 43.75 -43.16 -40.61
N LEU A 21 44.33 -42.18 -39.91
CA LEU A 21 44.74 -42.31 -38.51
C LEU A 21 43.62 -41.99 -37.50
N LEU A 22 42.52 -41.39 -37.93
CA LEU A 22 41.37 -41.09 -37.05
C LEU A 22 40.37 -42.25 -36.92
N TRP A 23 40.43 -43.28 -37.77
CA TRP A 23 39.56 -44.45 -37.63
C TRP A 23 40.12 -45.50 -36.64
N ARG A 24 41.42 -45.48 -36.34
CA ARG A 24 42.01 -46.39 -35.34
C ARG A 24 41.93 -45.89 -33.89
N THR A 25 41.52 -44.64 -33.66
CA THR A 25 41.38 -44.08 -32.30
C THR A 25 39.93 -44.01 -31.82
N ILE A 26 38.93 -44.24 -32.69
CA ILE A 26 37.51 -44.16 -32.32
C ILE A 26 36.97 -45.48 -31.73
N ASN A 27 37.72 -46.59 -31.82
CA ASN A 27 37.25 -47.91 -31.37
C ASN A 27 37.90 -48.47 -30.10
N THR A 28 38.55 -47.62 -29.31
CA THR A 28 39.05 -48.00 -27.97
C THR A 28 38.87 -46.85 -26.97
N GLN A 29 37.62 -46.48 -26.67
CA GLN A 29 37.20 -45.91 -25.38
C GLN A 29 35.67 -45.76 -25.29
N SER A 30 34.96 -46.85 -25.59
CA SER A 30 33.59 -47.01 -25.12
C SER A 30 33.61 -47.29 -23.62
N ARG A 31 33.42 -46.25 -22.79
CA ARG A 31 32.92 -46.31 -21.40
C ARG A 31 32.86 -44.88 -20.85
N LEU A 32 31.81 -44.14 -21.21
CA LEU A 32 31.32 -43.10 -20.31
C LEU A 32 30.83 -43.84 -19.05
N PRO A 33 31.34 -43.50 -17.85
CA PRO A 33 31.00 -44.25 -16.65
C PRO A 33 29.50 -44.14 -16.38
N PHE A 34 28.85 -45.25 -16.04
CA PHE A 34 27.46 -45.35 -15.57
C PHE A 34 27.07 -44.24 -14.57
N ALA A 35 28.05 -43.75 -13.80
CA ALA A 35 27.92 -42.63 -12.88
C ALA A 35 27.46 -41.31 -13.52
N HIS A 36 27.81 -41.03 -14.79
CA HIS A 36 27.47 -39.77 -15.45
C HIS A 36 25.99 -39.75 -15.91
N PHE A 37 25.47 -40.88 -16.39
CA PHE A 37 24.04 -41.02 -16.70
C PHE A 37 23.18 -40.98 -15.42
N ALA A 38 23.59 -41.68 -14.36
CA ALA A 38 22.90 -41.66 -13.08
C ALA A 38 22.89 -40.26 -12.43
N PHE A 39 23.93 -39.45 -12.66
CA PHE A 39 23.97 -38.06 -12.21
C PHE A 39 22.97 -37.17 -12.96
N ILE A 40 22.85 -37.31 -14.27
CA ILE A 40 21.90 -36.55 -15.10
C ILE A 40 20.45 -36.92 -14.74
N GLU A 41 20.15 -38.19 -14.52
CA GLU A 41 18.82 -38.64 -14.08
C GLU A 41 18.44 -38.08 -12.71
N LYS A 42 19.37 -38.10 -11.73
CA LYS A 42 19.14 -37.47 -10.41
C LYS A 42 18.83 -35.98 -10.55
N GLN A 43 19.55 -35.25 -11.41
CA GLN A 43 19.31 -33.82 -11.67
C GLN A 43 17.96 -33.55 -12.37
N GLN A 44 17.49 -34.46 -13.23
CA GLN A 44 16.16 -34.35 -13.83
C GLN A 44 15.05 -34.65 -12.82
N GLN A 45 15.20 -35.68 -11.98
CA GLN A 45 14.26 -36.01 -10.90
C GLN A 45 14.14 -34.86 -9.89
N GLN A 46 15.26 -34.23 -9.53
CA GLN A 46 15.28 -33.11 -8.59
C GLN A 46 14.56 -31.88 -9.16
N ARG A 47 14.72 -31.60 -10.45
CA ARG A 47 13.97 -30.54 -11.17
C ARG A 47 12.48 -30.85 -11.29
N GLN A 48 12.09 -32.10 -11.49
CA GLN A 48 10.68 -32.50 -11.52
C GLN A 48 10.04 -32.36 -10.14
N ASN A 49 10.74 -32.78 -9.08
CA ASN A 49 10.29 -32.62 -7.69
C ASN A 49 10.15 -31.13 -7.32
N GLN A 50 11.09 -30.27 -7.71
CA GLN A 50 10.98 -28.82 -7.52
C GLN A 50 9.78 -28.22 -8.27
N LYS A 51 9.56 -28.62 -9.53
CA LYS A 51 8.37 -28.18 -10.30
C LYS A 51 7.06 -28.65 -9.66
N GLN A 52 7.04 -29.85 -9.09
CA GLN A 52 5.85 -30.40 -8.45
C GLN A 52 5.59 -29.74 -7.09
N GLN A 53 6.64 -29.41 -6.32
CA GLN A 53 6.54 -28.58 -5.12
C GLN A 53 6.07 -27.17 -5.43
N LEU A 54 6.59 -26.54 -6.49
CA LEU A 54 6.15 -25.22 -6.93
C LEU A 54 4.67 -25.23 -7.36
N LYS A 55 4.25 -26.25 -8.12
CA LYS A 55 2.84 -26.44 -8.48
C LYS A 55 1.93 -26.64 -7.26
N ARG A 56 2.38 -27.38 -6.25
CA ARG A 56 1.65 -27.54 -4.98
C ARG A 56 1.57 -26.23 -4.19
N HIS A 57 2.63 -25.44 -4.20
CA HIS A 57 2.65 -24.12 -3.55
C HIS A 57 1.69 -23.14 -4.26
N LEU A 58 1.69 -23.14 -5.60
CA LEU A 58 0.76 -22.38 -6.42
C LEU A 58 -0.70 -22.84 -6.24
N SER A 59 -0.94 -24.15 -6.12
CA SER A 59 -2.30 -24.67 -5.88
C SER A 59 -2.81 -24.37 -4.47
N LEU A 60 -1.92 -24.31 -3.47
CA LEU A 60 -2.25 -23.88 -2.10
C LEU A 60 -2.54 -22.38 -2.02
N GLN A 61 -1.90 -21.56 -2.87
CA GLN A 61 -2.25 -20.14 -3.04
C GLN A 61 -3.58 -19.94 -3.77
N GLN A 62 -4.07 -20.94 -4.51
CA GLN A 62 -5.31 -20.86 -5.29
C GLN A 62 -6.59 -21.16 -4.48
N SER A 63 -6.50 -21.64 -3.24
CA SER A 63 -7.65 -21.71 -2.33
C SER A 63 -7.71 -20.48 -1.42
N CYS A 64 -7.75 -19.29 -2.01
CA CYS A 64 -8.18 -18.10 -1.28
C CYS A 64 -9.69 -18.22 -1.06
N SER A 65 -10.10 -18.70 0.12
CA SER A 65 -11.41 -18.35 0.66
C SER A 65 -11.52 -16.83 0.60
N THR A 66 -12.50 -16.32 -0.13
CA THR A 66 -12.83 -14.89 -0.24
C THR A 66 -13.39 -14.37 1.08
N ASN A 67 -12.57 -14.36 2.13
CA ASN A 67 -12.95 -13.70 3.37
C ASN A 67 -12.86 -12.19 3.11
N MET A 68 -14.00 -11.52 3.19
CA MET A 68 -14.06 -10.06 3.11
C MET A 68 -13.23 -9.45 4.24
N VAL A 69 -12.57 -8.33 3.95
CA VAL A 69 -11.79 -7.61 4.96
C VAL A 69 -12.68 -7.27 6.15
N LYS A 70 -12.16 -7.48 7.36
CA LYS A 70 -12.92 -7.18 8.58
C LYS A 70 -12.96 -5.68 8.81
N TYR A 71 -14.14 -5.17 9.19
CA TYR A 71 -14.34 -3.80 9.63
C TYR A 71 -14.34 -3.78 11.15
N LEU A 72 -13.46 -2.96 11.73
CA LEU A 72 -13.22 -2.92 13.17
C LEU A 72 -14.20 -2.00 13.90
N THR A 73 -14.64 -2.45 15.07
CA THR A 73 -15.22 -1.56 16.10
C THR A 73 -14.18 -0.55 16.58
N GLN A 74 -14.62 0.53 17.24
CA GLN A 74 -13.70 1.50 17.84
C GLN A 74 -12.80 0.83 18.87
N LYS A 75 -13.36 -0.11 19.66
CA LYS A 75 -12.59 -0.87 20.66
C LYS A 75 -11.51 -1.74 20.02
N GLU A 76 -11.84 -2.50 18.98
CA GLU A 76 -10.86 -3.35 18.30
C GLU A 76 -9.74 -2.53 17.66
N ALA A 77 -10.06 -1.36 17.09
CA ALA A 77 -9.05 -0.45 16.54
C ALA A 77 -8.09 0.06 17.63
N ILE A 78 -8.61 0.47 18.80
CA ILE A 78 -7.79 0.88 19.95
C ILE A 78 -6.91 -0.28 20.44
N ASP A 79 -7.50 -1.47 20.62
CA ASP A 79 -6.77 -2.62 21.14
C ASP A 79 -5.66 -3.05 20.16
N LEU A 80 -5.91 -2.99 18.85
CA LEU A 80 -4.91 -3.30 17.81
C LEU A 80 -3.76 -2.28 17.79
N ASP A 81 -4.05 -0.99 17.96
CA ASP A 81 -3.02 0.06 18.05
C ASP A 81 -2.14 -0.14 19.30
N ILE A 82 -2.73 -0.48 20.44
CA ILE A 82 -1.98 -0.80 21.67
C ILE A 82 -1.01 -1.96 21.44
N ASP A 83 -1.47 -3.04 20.82
CA ASP A 83 -0.64 -4.19 20.46
C ASP A 83 0.49 -3.82 19.49
N LEU A 84 0.23 -2.93 18.52
CA LEU A 84 1.24 -2.45 17.59
C LEU A 84 2.29 -1.60 18.31
N PHE A 85 1.88 -0.71 19.21
CA PHE A 85 2.77 0.18 19.94
C PHE A 85 3.64 -0.51 20.98
N ASP A 86 3.28 -1.73 21.41
CA ASP A 86 4.14 -2.56 22.26
C ASP A 86 5.45 -2.94 21.55
N THR A 87 5.42 -3.08 20.21
CA THR A 87 6.57 -3.51 19.40
C THR A 87 7.15 -2.40 18.52
N PHE A 88 6.31 -1.50 18.00
CA PHE A 88 6.70 -0.49 17.02
C PHE A 88 6.60 0.92 17.60
N HIS A 89 7.54 1.79 17.23
CA HIS A 89 7.44 3.18 17.61
C HIS A 89 6.34 3.88 16.80
N VAL A 90 5.54 4.72 17.48
CA VAL A 90 4.44 5.50 16.87
C VAL A 90 4.91 6.24 15.62
N GLY A 91 6.09 6.87 15.66
CA GLY A 91 6.65 7.61 14.52
C GLY A 91 6.92 6.74 13.28
N GLN A 92 7.26 5.46 13.45
CA GLN A 92 7.47 4.54 12.32
C GLN A 92 6.14 4.20 11.63
N LEU A 93 5.12 3.90 12.43
CA LEU A 93 3.79 3.56 11.91
C LEU A 93 3.15 4.78 11.24
N MET A 94 3.30 5.96 11.85
CA MET A 94 2.85 7.25 11.31
C MET A 94 3.53 7.59 9.98
N GLU A 95 4.84 7.34 9.85
CA GLU A 95 5.56 7.55 8.59
C GLU A 95 4.97 6.69 7.46
N LEU A 96 4.70 5.42 7.75
CA LEU A 96 4.13 4.48 6.79
C LEU A 96 2.65 4.78 6.47
N ALA A 97 1.89 5.21 7.47
CA ALA A 97 0.50 5.61 7.32
C ALA A 97 0.38 6.86 6.43
N GLY A 98 1.09 7.94 6.76
CA GLY A 98 1.06 9.16 5.96
C GLY A 98 1.62 8.97 4.55
N LEU A 99 2.64 8.12 4.35
CA LEU A 99 3.09 7.72 3.02
C LEU A 99 2.01 6.97 2.25
N SER A 100 1.29 6.04 2.90
CA SER A 100 0.14 5.35 2.29
C SER A 100 -0.96 6.34 1.90
N CYS A 101 -1.22 7.36 2.71
CA CYS A 101 -2.17 8.41 2.39
C CYS A 101 -1.76 9.21 1.14
N ALA A 102 -0.49 9.61 1.06
CA ALA A 102 0.03 10.31 -0.11
C ALA A 102 -0.07 9.46 -1.39
N ASP A 103 0.25 8.16 -1.31
CA ASP A 103 0.14 7.21 -2.41
C ASP A 103 -1.31 7.06 -2.90
N ALA A 104 -2.27 6.90 -1.98
CA ALA A 104 -3.69 6.83 -2.33
C ALA A 104 -4.24 8.12 -2.95
N VAL A 105 -3.82 9.27 -2.43
CA VAL A 105 -4.15 10.58 -3.03
C VAL A 105 -3.59 10.67 -4.44
N ALA A 106 -2.33 10.27 -4.65
CA ALA A 106 -1.69 10.29 -5.96
C ALA A 106 -2.36 9.37 -6.99
N GLU A 107 -2.84 8.20 -6.57
CA GLU A 107 -3.60 7.30 -7.45
C GLU A 107 -4.97 7.88 -7.86
N CYS A 108 -5.62 8.70 -7.03
CA CYS A 108 -6.98 9.20 -7.28
C CYS A 108 -7.03 10.61 -7.87
N PHE A 109 -6.10 11.49 -7.47
CA PHE A 109 -6.10 12.92 -7.78
C PHE A 109 -4.73 13.33 -8.31
N PRO A 110 -4.41 13.08 -9.59
CA PRO A 110 -3.07 13.33 -10.14
C PRO A 110 -2.62 14.79 -9.94
N ALA A 111 -1.34 14.99 -9.59
CA ALA A 111 -0.77 16.32 -9.36
C ALA A 111 -0.91 17.28 -10.55
N GLN A 112 -1.05 16.77 -11.77
CA GLN A 112 -1.25 17.58 -12.97
C GLN A 112 -2.61 18.30 -12.99
N THR A 113 -3.62 17.73 -12.32
CA THR A 113 -4.98 18.26 -12.29
C THR A 113 -5.41 18.73 -10.90
N HIS A 114 -4.80 18.21 -9.83
CA HIS A 114 -5.07 18.59 -8.45
C HIS A 114 -3.79 18.97 -7.68
N PRO A 115 -2.97 19.90 -8.19
CA PRO A 115 -1.68 20.21 -7.58
C PRO A 115 -1.81 20.81 -6.19
N ARG A 116 -2.81 21.65 -5.91
CA ARG A 116 -2.90 22.45 -4.67
C ARG A 116 -3.73 21.72 -3.63
N VAL A 117 -3.10 21.28 -2.54
CA VAL A 117 -3.76 20.44 -1.51
C VAL A 117 -3.82 21.17 -0.18
N LEU A 118 -5.01 21.43 0.35
CA LEU A 118 -5.17 21.89 1.72
C LEU A 118 -5.15 20.70 2.68
N VAL A 119 -4.13 20.60 3.52
CA VAL A 119 -3.97 19.54 4.51
C VAL A 119 -4.44 20.01 5.88
N VAL A 120 -5.61 19.52 6.30
CA VAL A 120 -6.22 19.89 7.58
C VAL A 120 -5.79 18.92 8.67
N CYS A 121 -4.91 19.36 9.57
CA CYS A 121 -4.33 18.52 10.61
C CYS A 121 -5.01 18.71 11.97
N GLY A 122 -5.35 17.61 12.64
CA GLY A 122 -5.86 17.62 14.00
C GLY A 122 -4.81 17.47 15.11
N PRO A 123 -5.21 17.58 16.39
CA PRO A 123 -4.30 17.58 17.53
C PRO A 123 -3.83 16.17 17.97
N GLY A 124 -3.94 15.14 17.13
CA GLY A 124 -3.64 13.75 17.49
C GLY A 124 -2.92 12.99 16.38
N ASN A 125 -2.88 11.67 16.49
CA ASN A 125 -2.18 10.81 15.53
C ASN A 125 -2.60 11.09 14.08
N ASN A 126 -3.91 11.25 13.82
CA ASN A 126 -4.43 11.55 12.48
C ASN A 126 -3.82 12.83 11.89
N GLY A 127 -3.61 13.87 12.71
CA GLY A 127 -2.94 15.09 12.26
C GLY A 127 -1.46 14.88 11.99
N GLY A 128 -0.80 14.00 12.75
CA GLY A 128 0.56 13.55 12.44
C GLY A 128 0.65 12.81 11.11
N ASP A 129 -0.31 11.92 10.82
CA ASP A 129 -0.43 11.25 9.52
C ASP A 129 -0.62 12.28 8.39
N GLY A 130 -1.41 13.33 8.63
CA GLY A 130 -1.59 14.48 7.73
C GLY A 130 -0.28 15.23 7.45
N LEU A 131 0.53 15.53 8.48
CA LEU A 131 1.83 16.19 8.31
C LEU A 131 2.81 15.33 7.49
N VAL A 132 2.87 14.02 7.75
CA VAL A 132 3.67 13.08 6.96
C VAL A 132 3.16 13.04 5.51
N CYS A 133 1.85 12.95 5.31
CA CYS A 133 1.22 12.96 4.00
C CYS A 133 1.56 14.23 3.22
N ALA A 134 1.46 15.41 3.86
CA ALA A 134 1.84 16.68 3.25
C ALA A 134 3.29 16.67 2.74
N ARG A 135 4.24 16.20 3.56
CA ARG A 135 5.65 16.08 3.15
C ARG A 135 5.82 15.17 1.94
N HIS A 136 5.19 14.00 1.92
CA HIS A 136 5.29 13.08 0.78
C HIS A 136 4.61 13.61 -0.47
N LEU A 137 3.45 14.27 -0.35
CA LEU A 137 2.78 14.93 -1.48
C LEU A 137 3.67 16.01 -2.10
N SER A 138 4.37 16.81 -1.30
CA SER A 138 5.36 17.77 -1.82
C SER A 138 6.45 17.09 -2.66
N LEU A 139 6.99 15.96 -2.19
CA LEU A 139 7.98 15.17 -2.95
C LEU A 139 7.40 14.52 -4.21
N MET A 140 6.08 14.30 -4.26
CA MET A 140 5.36 13.76 -5.41
C MET A 140 4.93 14.84 -6.42
N GLY A 141 5.30 16.11 -6.21
CA GLY A 141 5.03 17.22 -7.13
C GLY A 141 3.73 17.97 -6.86
N TYR A 142 3.09 17.75 -5.71
CA TYR A 142 1.98 18.58 -5.25
C TYR A 142 2.49 19.86 -4.57
N GLN A 143 1.58 20.81 -4.37
CA GLN A 143 1.77 22.05 -3.64
C GLN A 143 0.87 22.03 -2.38
N PRO A 144 1.24 21.26 -1.35
CA PRO A 144 0.45 21.18 -0.13
C PRO A 144 0.57 22.48 0.68
N THR A 145 -0.52 22.84 1.35
CA THR A 145 -0.56 23.86 2.40
C THR A 145 -1.18 23.25 3.64
N VAL A 146 -0.50 23.36 4.78
CA VAL A 146 -0.98 22.83 6.06
C VAL A 146 -1.82 23.86 6.80
N TYR A 147 -2.95 23.42 7.36
CA TYR A 147 -3.66 24.11 8.42
C TYR A 147 -3.66 23.26 9.68
N TYR A 148 -2.92 23.68 10.71
CA TYR A 148 -2.77 22.95 11.97
C TYR A 148 -3.11 23.86 13.17
N PRO A 149 -4.40 24.03 13.52
CA PRO A 149 -4.85 25.07 14.47
C PRO A 149 -4.56 24.77 15.93
N LYS A 150 -4.32 23.51 16.28
CA LYS A 150 -4.02 23.07 17.64
C LYS A 150 -2.83 22.10 17.62
N PRO A 151 -1.60 22.63 17.47
CA PRO A 151 -0.40 21.80 17.48
C PRO A 151 -0.23 21.04 18.80
N THR A 152 0.19 19.78 18.70
CA THR A 152 0.48 18.94 19.85
C THR A 152 1.93 19.18 20.29
N LEU A 153 2.11 19.55 21.56
CA LEU A 153 3.41 19.90 22.15
C LEU A 153 4.16 18.63 22.60
N MET A 154 4.44 17.73 21.66
CA MET A 154 5.32 16.59 21.87
C MET A 154 6.35 16.54 20.75
N ALA A 155 7.58 16.13 21.10
CA ALA A 155 8.73 16.15 20.19
C ALA A 155 8.47 15.51 18.83
N LEU A 156 7.68 14.44 18.76
CA LEU A 156 7.30 13.80 17.50
C LEU A 156 6.57 14.77 16.55
N TYR A 157 5.51 15.44 17.02
CA TYR A 157 4.70 16.34 16.19
C TYR A 157 5.40 17.66 15.88
N GLU A 158 6.21 18.16 16.81
CA GLU A 158 7.08 19.32 16.57
C GLU A 158 8.10 19.00 15.47
N ASN A 159 8.71 17.81 15.51
CA ASN A 159 9.61 17.36 14.45
C ASN A 159 8.90 17.24 13.09
N LEU A 160 7.69 16.66 13.03
CA LEU A 160 6.92 16.60 11.79
C LEU A 160 6.56 17.97 11.24
N THR A 161 6.19 18.92 12.11
CA THR A 161 5.93 20.31 11.73
C THR A 161 7.19 20.98 11.19
N ASN A 162 8.33 20.76 11.85
CA ASN A 162 9.64 21.27 11.40
C ASN A 162 10.04 20.66 10.06
N GLN A 163 9.79 19.37 9.82
CA GLN A 163 10.04 18.74 8.52
C GLN A 163 9.22 19.39 7.42
N CYS A 164 7.92 19.64 7.64
CA CYS A 164 7.08 20.36 6.67
C CYS A 164 7.64 21.76 6.39
N HIS A 165 8.09 22.48 7.42
CA HIS A 165 8.73 23.78 7.26
C HIS A 165 10.03 23.70 6.43
N HIS A 166 10.88 22.71 6.65
CA HIS A 166 12.12 22.51 5.87
C HIS A 166 11.84 22.09 4.41
N MET A 167 10.65 21.57 4.14
CA MET A 167 10.13 21.29 2.80
C MET A 167 9.44 22.51 2.17
N GLU A 168 9.51 23.68 2.81
CA GLU A 168 8.88 24.94 2.38
C GLU A 168 7.35 24.84 2.25
N ILE A 169 6.72 23.91 2.97
CA ILE A 169 5.26 23.74 2.97
C ILE A 169 4.63 24.85 3.83
N PRO A 170 3.76 25.71 3.26
CA PRO A 170 3.13 26.79 4.03
C PRO A 170 2.24 26.25 5.15
N ASN A 171 2.25 26.95 6.29
CA ASN A 171 1.35 26.66 7.42
C ASN A 171 0.46 27.88 7.71
N ILE A 172 -0.76 27.86 7.18
CA ILE A 172 -1.72 28.96 7.34
C ILE A 172 -2.28 28.96 8.77
N LYS A 173 -2.56 30.16 9.30
CA LYS A 173 -2.99 30.34 10.71
C LYS A 173 -4.49 30.56 10.88
N LYS A 174 -5.21 30.81 9.79
CA LYS A 174 -6.66 31.06 9.79
C LYS A 174 -7.35 30.00 8.97
N CYS A 175 -8.49 29.50 9.47
CA CYS A 175 -9.36 28.64 8.69
C CYS A 175 -9.85 29.41 7.46
N PRO A 176 -9.67 28.89 6.24
CA PRO A 176 -10.29 29.49 5.07
C PRO A 176 -11.82 29.34 5.14
N SER A 177 -12.54 30.23 4.47
CA SER A 177 -13.95 29.98 4.13
C SER A 177 -14.02 28.93 3.02
N ALA A 178 -15.21 28.35 2.78
CA ALA A 178 -15.39 27.41 1.67
C ALA A 178 -15.04 28.04 0.31
N ALA A 179 -15.47 29.29 0.07
CA ALA A 179 -15.16 30.01 -1.15
C ALA A 179 -13.65 30.28 -1.33
N ALA A 180 -12.95 30.69 -0.26
CA ALA A 180 -11.50 30.88 -0.32
C ALA A 180 -10.77 29.55 -0.54
N ALA A 181 -11.26 28.46 0.07
CA ALA A 181 -10.69 27.14 -0.17
C ALA A 181 -10.83 26.72 -1.65
N GLU A 182 -12.02 26.92 -2.24
CA GLU A 182 -12.30 26.62 -3.65
C GLU A 182 -11.47 27.46 -4.64
N GLU A 183 -11.06 28.67 -4.25
CA GLU A 183 -10.19 29.52 -5.06
C GLU A 183 -8.73 29.06 -4.99
N ASP A 184 -8.24 28.75 -3.79
CA ASP A 184 -6.82 28.52 -3.52
C ASP A 184 -6.37 27.06 -3.69
N TYR A 185 -7.29 26.10 -3.61
CA TYR A 185 -6.96 24.67 -3.59
C TYR A 185 -7.78 23.85 -4.57
N ASP A 186 -7.29 22.66 -4.88
CA ASP A 186 -7.93 21.69 -5.77
C ASP A 186 -8.42 20.45 -5.00
N LEU A 187 -7.88 20.20 -3.80
CA LEU A 187 -8.20 19.04 -2.95
C LEU A 187 -8.04 19.40 -1.46
N ILE A 188 -8.89 18.82 -0.61
CA ILE A 188 -8.71 18.86 0.84
C ILE A 188 -8.33 17.46 1.35
N LEU A 189 -7.21 17.37 2.08
CA LEU A 189 -6.91 16.20 2.90
C LEU A 189 -7.46 16.44 4.32
N ASP A 190 -8.50 15.70 4.66
CA ASP A 190 -9.07 15.65 6.00
C ASP A 190 -8.27 14.70 6.89
N ALA A 191 -7.36 15.27 7.68
CA ALA A 191 -6.56 14.58 8.69
C ALA A 191 -6.88 15.11 10.10
N LEU A 192 -8.13 15.54 10.33
CA LEU A 192 -8.53 16.22 11.55
C LEU A 192 -8.81 15.24 12.72
N PHE A 193 -9.63 14.22 12.50
CA PHE A 193 -10.04 13.27 13.54
C PHE A 193 -9.98 11.83 13.03
N GLY A 194 -9.19 10.99 13.69
CA GLY A 194 -9.12 9.55 13.44
C GLY A 194 -10.06 8.73 14.34
N PHE A 195 -9.93 7.40 14.34
CA PHE A 195 -10.78 6.48 15.13
C PHE A 195 -10.80 6.72 16.65
N GLY A 196 -9.85 7.47 17.22
CA GLY A 196 -9.87 7.89 18.63
C GLY A 196 -10.89 8.99 18.96
N PHE A 197 -11.54 9.57 17.95
CA PHE A 197 -12.53 10.62 18.11
C PHE A 197 -13.80 10.14 18.81
N LYS A 198 -14.37 11.02 19.63
CA LYS A 198 -15.67 10.83 20.28
C LYS A 198 -16.52 12.08 20.04
N PRO A 199 -17.68 11.97 19.39
CA PRO A 199 -18.62 13.08 19.25
C PRO A 199 -19.02 13.67 20.61
N PRO A 200 -19.43 14.96 20.66
CA PRO A 200 -19.53 15.91 19.54
C PRO A 200 -18.19 16.57 19.19
N VAL A 201 -18.13 17.18 18.00
CA VAL A 201 -17.00 18.03 17.58
C VAL A 201 -16.85 19.21 18.55
N ARG A 202 -15.64 19.44 19.04
CA ARG A 202 -15.35 20.57 19.95
C ARG A 202 -15.49 21.90 19.19
N GLU A 203 -15.99 22.92 19.86
CA GLU A 203 -16.32 24.24 19.28
C GLU A 203 -15.23 24.82 18.37
N ASN A 204 -13.96 24.74 18.78
CA ASN A 204 -12.82 25.27 18.03
C ASN A 204 -12.61 24.63 16.64
N PHE A 205 -13.20 23.46 16.39
CA PHE A 205 -13.10 22.75 15.10
C PHE A 205 -14.41 22.78 14.30
N VAL A 206 -15.51 23.30 14.88
CA VAL A 206 -16.80 23.43 14.18
C VAL A 206 -16.68 24.26 12.89
N PRO A 207 -15.96 25.39 12.85
CA PRO A 207 -15.78 26.14 11.60
C PRO A 207 -15.12 25.33 10.49
N LEU A 208 -14.19 24.43 10.83
CA LEU A 208 -13.48 23.58 9.86
C LEU A 208 -14.41 22.54 9.26
N VAL A 209 -15.16 21.85 10.12
CA VAL A 209 -16.12 20.84 9.66
C VAL A 209 -17.19 21.51 8.80
N LYS A 210 -17.66 22.71 9.18
CA LYS A 210 -18.59 23.49 8.35
C LYS A 210 -18.00 23.88 6.99
N MET A 211 -16.72 24.29 6.95
CA MET A 211 -16.04 24.59 5.68
C MET A 211 -16.02 23.34 4.77
N MET A 212 -15.67 22.18 5.32
CA MET A 212 -15.68 20.90 4.58
C MET A 212 -17.08 20.44 4.16
N GLN A 213 -18.13 20.81 4.90
CA GLN A 213 -19.52 20.54 4.51
C GLN A 213 -20.02 21.46 3.38
N GLN A 214 -19.43 22.65 3.23
CA GLN A 214 -19.91 23.69 2.31
C GLN A 214 -19.12 23.76 1.01
N THR A 215 -17.87 23.32 1.02
CA THR A 215 -17.00 23.35 -0.15
C THR A 215 -17.44 22.34 -1.22
N LYS A 216 -17.15 22.68 -2.48
CA LYS A 216 -17.30 21.80 -3.64
C LYS A 216 -16.04 21.03 -3.99
N LEU A 217 -14.93 21.28 -3.30
CA LEU A 217 -13.69 20.56 -3.53
C LEU A 217 -13.83 19.08 -3.19
N PRO A 218 -13.11 18.19 -3.89
CA PRO A 218 -12.96 16.82 -3.45
C PRO A 218 -12.31 16.78 -2.06
N ILE A 219 -12.75 15.84 -1.23
CA ILE A 219 -12.19 15.59 0.10
C ILE A 219 -11.67 14.17 0.18
N ALA A 220 -10.43 14.03 0.63
CA ALA A 220 -9.79 12.76 0.98
C ALA A 220 -9.65 12.66 2.50
N SER A 221 -10.38 11.73 3.13
CA SER A 221 -10.33 11.53 4.58
C SER A 221 -9.35 10.44 4.98
N VAL A 222 -8.49 10.77 5.94
CA VAL A 222 -7.54 9.86 6.57
C VAL A 222 -8.23 9.10 7.68
N ASP A 223 -8.20 7.77 7.56
CA ASP A 223 -8.73 6.77 8.47
C ASP A 223 -10.25 6.71 8.60
N ILE A 224 -10.86 7.81 9.05
CA ILE A 224 -12.31 8.02 9.11
C ILE A 224 -12.64 9.45 8.66
N PRO A 225 -13.83 9.72 8.11
CA PRO A 225 -14.23 11.10 7.85
C PRO A 225 -14.45 11.85 9.17
N SER A 226 -13.78 13.00 9.34
CA SER A 226 -13.82 13.75 10.58
C SER A 226 -15.23 14.18 10.97
N GLY A 227 -15.63 13.88 12.21
CA GLY A 227 -16.96 14.18 12.73
C GLY A 227 -17.96 13.02 12.62
N TRP A 228 -17.64 11.97 11.85
CA TRP A 228 -18.44 10.75 11.85
C TRP A 228 -18.26 9.98 13.16
N ASP A 229 -19.28 9.22 13.55
CA ASP A 229 -19.14 8.17 14.56
C ASP A 229 -18.38 6.99 13.96
N VAL A 230 -17.41 6.47 14.71
CA VAL A 230 -16.46 5.45 14.26
C VAL A 230 -17.13 4.13 13.85
N GLU A 231 -18.34 3.87 14.33
CA GLU A 231 -19.08 2.66 14.02
C GLU A 231 -20.35 2.93 13.21
N LYS A 232 -21.09 3.98 13.57
CA LYS A 232 -22.40 4.30 12.98
C LYS A 232 -22.31 5.19 11.72
N GLY A 233 -21.13 5.76 11.45
CA GLY A 233 -20.93 6.69 10.35
C GLY A 233 -21.53 8.07 10.60
N LYS A 234 -22.11 8.67 9.57
CA LYS A 234 -22.73 10.00 9.63
C LYS A 234 -23.72 10.11 10.78
N GLN A 235 -23.70 11.24 11.47
CA GLN A 235 -24.64 11.61 12.51
C GLN A 235 -25.79 12.49 11.98
N SER A 236 -25.56 13.17 10.86
CA SER A 236 -26.53 14.03 10.17
C SER A 236 -26.36 13.95 8.65
N GLU A 237 -27.44 14.22 7.91
CA GLU A 237 -27.38 14.38 6.44
C GLU A 237 -26.50 15.56 6.01
N SER A 238 -26.29 16.53 6.91
CA SER A 238 -25.36 17.64 6.70
C SER A 238 -23.89 17.24 6.78
N ASP A 239 -23.57 16.05 7.28
CA ASP A 239 -22.18 15.60 7.38
C ASP A 239 -21.60 15.40 5.98
N PHE A 240 -20.38 15.92 5.77
CA PHE A 240 -19.73 15.85 4.48
C PHE A 240 -19.47 14.39 4.09
N GLN A 241 -19.42 14.15 2.78
CA GLN A 241 -19.09 12.87 2.19
C GLN A 241 -17.74 13.03 1.47
N PRO A 242 -16.66 12.41 1.95
CA PRO A 242 -15.41 12.45 1.21
C PRO A 242 -15.54 11.65 -0.10
N GLN A 243 -14.80 12.07 -1.12
CA GLN A 243 -14.69 11.34 -2.38
C GLN A 243 -13.69 10.18 -2.26
N LEU A 244 -12.66 10.36 -1.42
CA LEU A 244 -11.68 9.33 -1.09
C LEU A 244 -11.68 9.05 0.43
N LEU A 245 -11.79 7.79 0.82
CA LEU A 245 -11.53 7.32 2.18
C LEU A 245 -10.31 6.42 2.19
N ILE A 246 -9.36 6.71 3.08
CA ILE A 246 -8.12 5.92 3.23
C ILE A 246 -8.13 5.29 4.60
N SER A 247 -8.63 4.06 4.70
CA SER A 247 -8.60 3.30 5.94
C SER A 247 -7.16 2.88 6.27
N LEU A 248 -6.70 3.16 7.49
CA LEU A 248 -5.38 2.76 7.96
C LEU A 248 -5.49 1.47 8.79
N THR A 249 -4.53 0.56 8.60
CA THR A 249 -4.41 -0.75 9.30
C THR A 249 -5.52 -1.74 8.91
N ALA A 250 -6.77 -1.38 9.13
CA ALA A 250 -7.99 -2.06 8.69
C ALA A 250 -9.16 -1.04 8.67
N PRO A 251 -10.20 -1.23 7.83
CA PRO A 251 -11.36 -0.34 7.84
C PRO A 251 -12.05 -0.31 9.19
N LYS A 252 -12.55 0.87 9.60
CA LYS A 252 -13.45 1.01 10.75
C LYS A 252 -14.89 0.79 10.33
N LEU A 253 -15.77 0.40 11.25
CA LEU A 253 -17.18 0.10 10.96
C LEU A 253 -17.91 1.24 10.24
N CYS A 254 -17.60 2.51 10.53
CA CYS A 254 -18.15 3.66 9.83
C CYS A 254 -17.94 3.63 8.32
N ALA A 255 -16.87 2.99 7.84
CA ALA A 255 -16.57 2.87 6.42
C ALA A 255 -17.63 2.05 5.65
N LYS A 256 -18.47 1.25 6.34
CA LYS A 256 -19.64 0.61 5.70
C LYS A 256 -20.69 1.61 5.22
N HIS A 257 -20.67 2.82 5.78
CA HIS A 257 -21.56 3.92 5.42
C HIS A 257 -20.94 4.87 4.40
N PHE A 258 -19.70 4.62 3.98
CA PHE A 258 -19.02 5.41 2.96
C PHE A 258 -19.68 5.19 1.59
N LYS A 259 -19.94 6.28 0.88
CA LYS A 259 -20.56 6.30 -0.45
C LYS A 259 -19.74 7.11 -1.46
N GLY A 260 -18.49 7.43 -1.13
CA GLY A 260 -17.58 8.11 -2.06
C GLY A 260 -17.04 7.15 -3.13
N GLU A 261 -16.26 7.69 -4.05
CA GLU A 261 -15.83 6.99 -5.27
C GLU A 261 -14.64 6.03 -5.03
N HIS A 262 -13.81 6.37 -4.05
CA HIS A 262 -12.55 5.69 -3.79
C HIS A 262 -12.44 5.29 -2.33
N HIS A 263 -12.33 3.98 -2.06
CA HIS A 263 -11.97 3.47 -0.74
C HIS A 263 -10.66 2.71 -0.86
N TYR A 264 -9.63 3.19 -0.19
CA TYR A 264 -8.32 2.54 -0.14
C TYR A 264 -8.02 2.05 1.26
N LEU A 265 -7.27 0.95 1.31
CA LEU A 265 -6.66 0.41 2.50
C LEU A 265 -5.15 0.67 2.44
N GLY A 266 -4.64 1.42 3.41
CA GLY A 266 -3.21 1.71 3.62
C GLY A 266 -2.69 1.15 4.94
N GLY A 267 -1.46 1.50 5.31
CA GLY A 267 -0.85 1.03 6.56
C GLY A 267 -0.40 -0.43 6.48
N ARG A 268 0.37 -0.75 5.43
CA ARG A 268 0.92 -2.09 5.18
C ARG A 268 2.07 -2.45 6.13
N PHE A 269 1.75 -2.59 7.41
CA PHE A 269 2.72 -2.94 8.46
C PHE A 269 2.17 -3.96 9.46
N VAL A 270 0.91 -4.39 9.34
CA VAL A 270 0.28 -5.29 10.31
C VAL A 270 0.96 -6.66 10.31
N PRO A 271 1.59 -7.09 11.42
CA PRO A 271 2.26 -8.38 11.50
C PRO A 271 1.26 -9.54 11.28
N PRO A 272 1.68 -10.65 10.64
CA PRO A 272 0.80 -11.80 10.42
C PRO A 272 0.17 -12.36 11.70
N ALA A 273 0.84 -12.24 12.85
CA ALA A 273 0.30 -12.65 14.14
C ALA A 273 -0.91 -11.80 14.56
N LEU A 274 -0.83 -10.47 14.42
CA LEU A 274 -1.94 -9.57 14.73
C LEU A 274 -3.07 -9.71 13.71
N GLN A 275 -2.76 -9.91 12.42
CA GLN A 275 -3.79 -10.19 11.41
C GLN A 275 -4.63 -11.42 11.77
N ARG A 276 -4.01 -12.49 12.29
CA ARG A 276 -4.71 -13.68 12.79
C ARG A 276 -5.45 -13.40 14.10
N LYS A 277 -4.82 -12.74 15.06
CA LYS A 277 -5.41 -12.42 16.38
C LYS A 277 -6.73 -11.66 16.25
N TYR A 278 -6.80 -10.69 15.34
CA TYR A 278 -7.98 -9.85 15.13
C TYR A 278 -8.87 -10.31 13.97
N GLU A 279 -8.51 -11.40 13.28
CA GLU A 279 -9.24 -11.93 12.12
C GLU A 279 -9.45 -10.90 11.01
N LEU A 280 -8.40 -10.13 10.69
CA LEU A 280 -8.52 -8.95 9.82
C LEU A 280 -8.87 -9.27 8.37
N ASN A 281 -8.49 -10.47 7.89
CA ASN A 281 -8.67 -10.89 6.50
C ASN A 281 -8.14 -9.84 5.49
N LEU A 282 -6.96 -9.28 5.74
CA LEU A 282 -6.37 -8.24 4.88
C LEU A 282 -6.04 -8.80 3.49
N PRO A 283 -6.29 -8.03 2.41
CA PRO A 283 -5.90 -8.44 1.06
C PRO A 283 -4.38 -8.45 0.88
N ALA A 284 -3.90 -9.19 -0.12
CA ALA A 284 -2.49 -9.18 -0.47
C ALA A 284 -2.12 -7.87 -1.21
N TYR A 285 -1.19 -7.11 -0.65
CA TYR A 285 -0.74 -5.83 -1.23
C TYR A 285 0.24 -5.98 -2.41
N GLY A 286 0.90 -7.13 -2.54
CA GLY A 286 1.98 -7.31 -3.52
C GLY A 286 3.16 -6.36 -3.25
N ALA A 287 3.49 -5.48 -4.19
CA ALA A 287 4.51 -4.44 -4.01
C ALA A 287 3.92 -3.06 -3.66
N LYS A 288 2.59 -2.93 -3.65
CA LYS A 288 1.92 -1.64 -3.41
C LYS A 288 1.92 -1.27 -1.92
N LEU A 289 1.74 0.02 -1.66
CA LEU A 289 1.51 0.57 -0.32
C LEU A 289 0.02 0.57 0.02
N VAL A 290 -0.83 0.80 -0.97
CA VAL A 290 -2.29 0.81 -0.83
C VAL A 290 -2.99 -0.17 -1.76
N ILE A 291 -4.20 -0.57 -1.37
CA ILE A 291 -5.10 -1.41 -2.16
C ILE A 291 -6.48 -0.77 -2.17
N ARG A 292 -7.09 -0.68 -3.35
CA ARG A 292 -8.49 -0.26 -3.50
C ARG A 292 -9.42 -1.39 -3.02
N LEU A 293 -10.37 -1.04 -2.16
CA LEU A 293 -11.43 -1.92 -1.65
C LEU A 293 -12.69 -1.87 -2.51
#